data_AF-A0A151BPF2-F1
#
_entry.id   AF-A0A151BPF2-F1
#
_cell.length_a   1.000
_cell.length_b   1.000
_cell.length_c   1.000
_cell.angle_alpha   90.00
_cell.angle_beta   90.00
_cell.angle_gamma   90.00
#
_symmetry.space_group_name_H-M   'P 1'
#
loop_
_entity.id
_entity.type
_entity.pdbx_description
1 polymer ?
#
loop_
_entity_poly.entity_id
_entity_poly.type
_entity_poly.pdbx_seq_one_letter_code
_entity_poly.pdbx_strand_id
1 'polypeptide(L)'
;MKSSLESGEPCVRHRCVKCCIETEMPLTEEDIRRISGLGYKAEEFSVRDGEKFRLKNKFGRCVFLTDEGCKIYAFRPEGCRLYPLVFDDSLKKPVLDELCPYREEFGIKRSDLERLLRLIEKL
;
A
#
# COMPACT_ATOMS: atom_id res chain seq x y z
N MET A 1 8.02 -8.04 20.31
CA MET A 1 6.56 -7.88 20.09
C MET A 1 6.36 -7.56 18.62
N LYS A 2 5.42 -8.21 17.93
CA LYS A 2 5.18 -7.91 16.51
C LYS A 2 4.34 -6.64 16.36
N SER A 3 4.65 -5.80 15.37
CA SER A 3 3.99 -4.51 15.13
C SER A 3 2.73 -4.67 14.27
N SER A 4 1.75 -3.78 14.39
CA SER A 4 0.55 -3.81 13.54
C SER A 4 0.86 -3.32 12.13
N LEU A 5 0.15 -3.86 11.12
CA LEU A 5 0.23 -3.40 9.73
C LEU A 5 -0.07 -1.90 9.62
N GLU A 6 -1.17 -1.47 10.27
CA GLU A 6 -1.64 -0.09 10.26
C GLU A 6 -0.56 0.92 10.68
N SER A 7 0.20 0.61 11.73
CA SER A 7 1.26 1.49 12.23
C SER A 7 2.39 1.66 11.23
N GLY A 8 2.67 0.62 10.43
CA GLY A 8 3.87 0.55 9.59
C GLY A 8 5.18 0.73 10.37
N GLU A 9 5.18 0.53 11.69
CA GLU A 9 6.34 0.81 12.55
C GLU A 9 7.64 0.15 12.06
N PRO A 10 7.65 -1.13 11.60
CA PRO A 10 8.87 -1.73 11.05
C PRO A 10 9.41 -0.97 9.83
N CYS A 11 8.52 -0.48 8.96
CA CYS A 11 8.94 0.32 7.80
C CYS A 11 9.57 1.66 8.23
N VAL A 12 9.00 2.32 9.24
CA VAL A 12 9.52 3.60 9.76
C VAL A 12 10.87 3.40 10.43
N ARG A 13 10.97 2.43 11.34
CA ARG A 13 12.20 2.14 12.09
C ARG A 13 13.36 1.77 11.18
N HIS A 14 13.09 1.02 10.11
CA HIS A 14 14.10 0.64 9.12
C HIS A 14 14.28 1.63 7.97
N ARG A 15 13.52 2.74 7.94
CA ARG A 15 13.47 3.68 6.81
C ARG A 15 13.25 2.96 5.47
N CYS A 16 12.42 1.93 5.48
CA CYS A 16 12.19 1.07 4.33
C CYS A 16 11.24 1.74 3.33
N VAL A 17 11.67 1.80 2.06
CA VAL A 17 10.88 2.35 0.94
C VAL A 17 10.73 1.36 -0.20
N LYS A 18 11.08 0.09 0.00
CA LYS A 18 11.18 -0.92 -1.07
C LYS A 18 9.85 -1.10 -1.83
N CYS A 19 8.72 -1.10 -1.12
CA CYS A 19 7.39 -1.21 -1.73
C CYS A 19 6.96 0.04 -2.54
N CYS A 20 7.70 1.14 -2.46
CA CYS A 20 7.47 2.35 -3.24
C CYS A 20 8.26 2.37 -4.55
N ILE A 21 9.12 1.39 -4.80
CA ILE A 21 9.88 1.23 -6.04
C ILE A 21 9.06 0.37 -6.99
N GLU A 22 8.86 0.86 -8.22
CA GLU A 22 8.11 0.20 -9.29
C GLU A 22 6.73 -0.34 -8.85
N THR A 23 6.08 0.38 -7.93
CA THR A 23 4.86 -0.10 -7.29
C THR A 23 3.69 -0.15 -8.26
N GLU A 24 2.93 -1.24 -8.23
CA GLU A 24 1.66 -1.37 -8.96
C GLU A 24 0.45 -1.25 -8.02
N MET A 25 0.64 -0.62 -6.85
CA MET A 25 -0.38 -0.53 -5.79
C MET A 25 -1.74 -0.05 -6.32
N PRO A 26 -2.76 -0.91 -6.31
CA PRO A 26 -4.11 -0.54 -6.72
C PRO A 26 -4.73 0.51 -5.80
N LEU A 27 -5.62 1.32 -6.36
CA LEU A 27 -6.35 2.37 -5.66
C LEU A 27 -7.84 2.13 -5.78
N THR A 28 -8.53 2.16 -4.63
CA THR A 28 -9.99 2.28 -4.59
C THR A 28 -10.43 3.72 -4.84
N GLU A 29 -11.70 3.93 -5.16
CA GLU A 29 -12.28 5.28 -5.20
C GLU A 29 -12.16 6.02 -3.86
N GLU A 30 -12.23 5.29 -2.74
CA GLU A 30 -12.03 5.85 -1.40
C GLU A 30 -10.59 6.34 -1.20
N ASP A 31 -9.59 5.60 -1.71
CA ASP A 31 -8.20 6.06 -1.69
C ASP A 31 -8.02 7.33 -2.51
N ILE A 32 -8.60 7.37 -3.72
CA ILE A 32 -8.53 8.55 -4.59
C ILE A 32 -9.18 9.75 -3.90
N ARG A 33 -10.40 9.61 -3.37
CA ARG A 33 -11.08 10.69 -2.64
C ARG A 33 -10.29 11.17 -1.42
N ARG A 34 -9.73 10.25 -0.64
CA ARG A 34 -8.93 10.58 0.55
C ARG A 34 -7.69 11.37 0.20
N ILE A 35 -6.95 10.94 -0.82
CA ILE A 35 -5.71 11.60 -1.26
C ILE A 35 -6.03 12.95 -1.92
N SER A 36 -7.08 13.03 -2.74
CA SER A 36 -7.51 14.29 -3.32
C SER A 36 -7.95 15.32 -2.26
N GLY A 37 -8.52 14.85 -1.15
CA GLY A 37 -8.84 15.68 0.02
C GLY A 37 -7.63 16.36 0.68
N LEU A 38 -6.40 15.92 0.37
CA LEU A 38 -5.16 16.59 0.80
C LEU A 38 -4.73 17.73 -0.14
N GLY A 39 -5.48 17.99 -1.21
CA GLY A 39 -5.21 19.02 -2.21
C GLY A 39 -4.51 18.52 -3.48
N TYR A 40 -4.32 17.20 -3.66
CA TYR A 40 -3.80 16.63 -4.90
C TYR A 40 -4.90 16.46 -5.93
N LYS A 41 -4.60 16.65 -7.22
CA LYS A 41 -5.51 16.24 -8.30
C LYS A 41 -5.32 14.77 -8.60
N ALA A 42 -6.40 14.05 -8.92
CA ALA A 42 -6.34 12.60 -9.12
C ALA A 42 -5.29 12.21 -10.18
N GLU A 43 -5.24 12.95 -11.29
CA GLU A 43 -4.33 12.72 -12.43
C GLU A 43 -2.84 12.88 -12.08
N GLU A 44 -2.52 13.56 -10.96
CA GLU A 44 -1.16 13.74 -10.47
C GLU A 44 -0.61 12.47 -9.82
N PHE A 45 -1.49 11.63 -9.24
CA PHE A 45 -1.07 10.49 -8.43
C PHE A 45 -1.66 9.15 -8.82
N SER A 46 -2.74 9.12 -9.59
CA SER A 46 -3.31 7.90 -10.11
C SER A 46 -3.07 7.78 -11.61
N VAL A 47 -3.04 6.53 -12.07
CA VAL A 47 -3.06 6.19 -13.49
C VAL A 47 -4.06 5.04 -13.66
N ARG A 48 -4.77 5.06 -14.79
CA ARG A 48 -5.69 3.98 -15.14
C ARG A 48 -4.89 2.78 -15.65
N ASP A 49 -5.25 1.60 -15.17
CA ASP A 49 -4.65 0.33 -15.56
C ASP A 49 -5.78 -0.68 -15.84
N GLY A 50 -6.13 -0.82 -17.13
CA GLY A 50 -7.36 -1.48 -17.55
C GLY A 50 -8.61 -0.79 -16.96
N GLU A 51 -9.40 -1.56 -16.20
CA GLU A 51 -10.60 -1.06 -15.52
C GLU A 51 -10.31 -0.43 -14.16
N LYS A 52 -9.09 -0.61 -13.62
CA LYS A 52 -8.70 -0.21 -12.27
C LYS A 52 -7.85 1.05 -12.27
N PHE A 53 -7.65 1.62 -11.09
CA PHE A 53 -6.65 2.67 -10.86
C PHE A 53 -5.51 2.12 -10.01
N ARG A 54 -4.31 2.66 -10.22
CA ARG A 54 -3.16 2.40 -9.35
C ARG A 54 -2.34 3.66 -9.10
N LEU A 55 -1.46 3.59 -8.10
CA LEU A 55 -0.48 4.65 -7.87
C LEU A 55 0.40 4.83 -9.11
N LYS A 56 0.58 6.10 -9.47
CA LYS A 56 1.47 6.52 -10.54
C LYS A 56 2.93 6.41 -10.09
N ASN A 57 3.80 6.04 -11.03
CA ASN A 57 5.25 6.10 -10.85
C ASN A 57 5.84 7.24 -11.69
N LYS A 58 6.92 7.84 -11.18
CA LYS A 58 7.81 8.76 -11.90
C LYS A 58 9.23 8.24 -11.75
N PHE A 59 9.88 7.93 -12.87
CA PHE A 59 11.23 7.32 -12.90
C PHE A 59 11.34 6.05 -12.02
N GLY A 60 10.37 5.13 -12.15
CA GLY A 60 10.34 3.88 -11.40
C GLY A 60 10.06 4.02 -9.90
N ARG A 61 9.62 5.19 -9.43
CA ARG A 61 9.32 5.45 -8.01
C ARG A 61 7.90 5.97 -7.87
N CYS A 62 7.20 5.57 -6.81
CA CYS A 62 5.89 6.12 -6.47
C CYS A 62 5.95 7.65 -6.43
N VAL A 63 4.97 8.35 -7.00
CA VAL A 63 4.94 9.82 -7.02
C VAL A 63 4.96 10.48 -5.63
N PHE A 64 4.65 9.73 -4.58
CA PHE A 64 4.71 10.19 -3.19
C PHE A 64 6.05 9.91 -2.50
N LEU A 65 6.96 9.18 -3.13
CA LEU A 65 8.28 8.88 -2.56
C LEU A 65 9.21 10.09 -2.69
N THR A 66 9.82 10.48 -1.57
CA THR A 66 10.85 11.50 -1.43
C THR A 66 12.12 10.88 -0.85
N ASP A 67 13.17 11.67 -0.64
CA ASP A 67 14.40 11.22 0.03
C ASP A 67 14.17 10.89 1.52
N GLU A 68 13.12 11.47 2.12
CA GLU A 68 12.71 11.22 3.51
C GLU A 68 11.69 10.07 3.63
N GLY A 69 11.28 9.47 2.50
CA GLY A 69 10.26 8.42 2.45
C GLY A 69 8.94 8.90 1.82
N CYS A 70 7.84 8.21 2.12
CA CYS A 70 6.54 8.55 1.52
C CYS A 70 5.93 9.80 2.16
N LYS A 71 5.77 10.88 1.39
CA LYS A 71 5.27 12.19 1.88
C LYS A 71 3.82 12.17 2.38
N ILE A 72 3.05 11.14 2.01
CA ILE A 72 1.67 10.94 2.50
C ILE A 72 1.57 9.75 3.45
N TYR A 73 2.63 9.41 4.21
CA TYR A 73 2.68 8.17 5.01
C TYR A 73 1.44 7.93 5.89
N ALA A 74 0.92 8.98 6.55
CA ALA A 74 -0.30 8.89 7.36
C ALA A 74 -1.57 8.65 6.52
N PHE A 75 -1.58 9.11 5.27
CA PHE A 75 -2.70 9.08 4.34
C PHE A 75 -2.50 8.13 3.15
N ARG A 76 -1.57 7.17 3.27
CA ARG A 76 -1.29 6.11 2.29
C ARG A 76 -2.57 5.46 1.76
N PRO A 77 -2.59 4.78 0.60
CA PRO A 77 -3.71 3.92 0.22
C PRO A 77 -3.92 2.76 1.19
N GLU A 78 -5.11 2.16 1.21
CA GLU A 78 -5.42 1.01 2.06
C GLU A 78 -4.48 -0.18 1.79
N GLY A 79 -4.20 -0.48 0.53
CA GLY A 79 -3.23 -1.53 0.19
C GLY A 79 -1.82 -1.25 0.72
N CYS A 80 -1.38 0.02 0.75
CA CYS A 80 -0.11 0.40 1.38
C CYS A 80 -0.12 0.29 2.90
N ARG A 81 -1.29 0.35 3.57
CA ARG A 81 -1.41 0.11 5.02
C ARG A 81 -1.42 -1.37 5.36
N LEU A 82 -2.02 -2.18 4.48
CA LEU A 82 -2.07 -3.62 4.67
C LEU A 82 -0.75 -4.30 4.30
N TYR A 83 0.07 -3.72 3.41
CA TYR A 83 1.38 -4.26 3.08
C TYR A 83 2.24 -4.49 4.35
N PRO A 84 2.83 -5.68 4.55
CA PRO A 84 3.07 -6.74 3.55
C PRO A 84 2.00 -7.83 3.41
N LEU A 85 0.83 -7.70 4.04
CA LEU A 85 -0.29 -8.60 3.83
C LEU A 85 -0.93 -8.34 2.46
N VAL A 86 -0.86 -9.34 1.58
CA VAL A 86 -1.39 -9.30 0.21
C VAL A 86 -2.24 -10.54 -0.06
N PHE A 87 -2.99 -10.54 -1.15
CA PHE A 87 -3.72 -11.73 -1.61
C PHE A 87 -2.99 -12.36 -2.77
N ASP A 88 -2.68 -13.65 -2.62
CA ASP A 88 -2.06 -14.43 -3.68
C ASP A 88 -3.17 -15.02 -4.57
N ASP A 89 -3.24 -14.56 -5.82
CA ASP A 89 -4.25 -14.99 -6.76
C ASP A 89 -4.09 -16.44 -7.22
N SER A 90 -2.89 -17.01 -7.13
CA SER A 90 -2.61 -18.40 -7.51
C SER A 90 -2.99 -19.35 -6.38
N LEU A 91 -2.66 -19.00 -5.14
CA LEU A 91 -2.99 -19.78 -3.94
C LEU A 91 -4.39 -19.50 -3.40
N LYS A 92 -5.07 -18.46 -3.91
CA LYS A 92 -6.39 -17.98 -3.49
C LYS A 92 -6.49 -17.75 -1.98
N LYS A 93 -5.45 -17.15 -1.39
CA LYS A 93 -5.40 -16.86 0.05
C LYS A 93 -4.55 -15.63 0.39
N PRO A 94 -4.80 -14.99 1.54
CA PRO A 94 -3.88 -14.01 2.10
C PRO A 94 -2.51 -14.62 2.40
N VAL A 95 -1.44 -13.89 2.05
CA VAL A 95 -0.04 -14.23 2.33
C VAL A 95 0.73 -12.98 2.72
N LEU A 96 1.93 -13.16 3.28
CA LEU A 96 2.89 -12.08 3.45
C LEU A 96 3.81 -12.03 2.23
N ASP A 97 3.88 -10.88 1.57
CA ASP A 97 4.73 -10.70 0.39
C ASP A 97 6.21 -10.93 0.72
N GLU A 98 6.83 -11.84 -0.03
CA GLU A 98 8.24 -12.20 0.11
C GLU A 98 9.20 -11.05 -0.23
N LEU A 99 8.74 -10.08 -1.03
CA LEU A 99 9.53 -8.89 -1.38
C LEU A 99 9.76 -7.99 -0.18
N CYS A 100 8.89 -8.05 0.85
CA CYS A 100 9.07 -7.31 2.09
C CYS A 100 10.16 -7.95 2.96
N PRO A 101 11.29 -7.26 3.21
CA PRO A 101 12.39 -7.81 4.01
C PRO A 101 12.07 -7.90 5.51
N TYR A 102 11.02 -7.20 5.97
CA TYR A 102 10.64 -7.10 7.38
C TYR A 102 9.29 -7.75 7.69
N ARG A 103 8.78 -8.61 6.78
CA ARG A 103 7.44 -9.21 6.89
C ARG A 103 7.18 -9.94 8.21
N GLU A 104 8.20 -10.59 8.75
CA GLU A 104 8.10 -11.38 9.99
C GLU A 104 7.89 -10.53 11.25
N GLU A 105 8.18 -9.23 11.17
CA GLU A 105 8.01 -8.27 12.25
C GLU A 105 6.57 -7.78 12.41
N PHE A 106 5.70 -8.07 11.43
CA PHE A 106 4.30 -7.72 11.46
C PHE A 106 3.44 -8.81 12.09
N GLY A 107 2.55 -8.41 13.00
CA GLY A 107 1.59 -9.26 13.68
C GLY A 107 0.24 -9.17 12.99
N ILE A 108 -0.12 -10.20 12.23
CA ILE A 108 -1.37 -10.25 11.46
C ILE A 108 -2.52 -10.71 12.36
N LYS A 109 -3.60 -9.94 12.37
CA LYS A 109 -4.84 -10.26 13.07
C LYS A 109 -5.93 -10.65 12.10
N ARG A 110 -6.96 -11.33 12.60
CA ARG A 110 -8.16 -11.68 11.83
C ARG A 110 -8.79 -10.45 11.16
N SER A 111 -8.84 -9.32 11.86
CA SER A 111 -9.36 -8.05 11.32
C SER A 111 -8.59 -7.57 10.10
N ASP A 112 -7.28 -7.85 10.01
CA ASP A 112 -6.46 -7.46 8.86
C ASP A 112 -6.78 -8.31 7.63
N LEU A 113 -7.02 -9.61 7.83
CA LEU A 113 -7.48 -10.51 6.78
C LEU A 113 -8.84 -10.06 6.23
N GLU A 114 -9.77 -9.72 7.12
CA GLU A 114 -11.10 -9.22 6.73
C GLU A 114 -11.00 -7.86 6.00
N ARG A 115 -10.07 -6.98 6.40
CA ARG A 115 -9.79 -5.73 5.68
C ARG A 115 -9.25 -6.00 4.28
N LEU A 116 -8.32 -6.94 4.14
CA LEU A 116 -7.76 -7.31 2.83
C LEU A 116 -8.84 -7.84 1.89
N LEU A 117 -9.70 -8.76 2.36
CA LEU A 117 -10.78 -9.30 1.53
C LEU A 117 -11.74 -8.21 1.07
N ARG A 118 -12.16 -7.31 1.97
CA ARG A 118 -12.99 -6.15 1.61
C ARG A 118 -12.29 -5.18 0.66
N LEU A 119 -10.97 -5.02 0.76
CA LEU A 119 -10.21 -4.20 -0.17
C LEU A 119 -10.28 -4.78 -1.58
N ILE A 120 -10.08 -6.09 -1.72
CA ILE A 120 -10.09 -6.77 -3.02
C ILE A 120 -11.47 -6.68 -3.67
N GLU A 121 -12.55 -6.81 -2.91
CA GLU A 121 -13.93 -6.64 -3.42
C GLU A 121 -14.19 -5.23 -3.99
N LYS A 122 -13.45 -4.23 -3.53
CA LYS A 122 -13.58 -2.82 -3.98
C LYS A 122 -12.66 -2.46 -5.15
N LEU A 123 -11.72 -3.33 -5.52
CA LEU A 123 -10.70 -3.09 -6.55
C LEU A 123 -11.08 -3.74 -7.86
#